data_AF-A0ABD1WZV8-F1
#
_entry.id   AF-A0ABD1WZV8-F1
#
_cell.length_a   1.000
_cell.length_b   1.000
_cell.length_c   1.000
_cell.angle_alpha   90.00
_cell.angle_beta   90.00
_cell.angle_gamma   90.00
#
_symmetry.space_group_name_H-M   'P 1'
#
loop_
_entity.id
_entity.type
_entity.pdbx_description
1 polymer ?
#
loop_
_entity_poly.entity_id
_entity_poly.type
_entity_poly.pdbx_seq_one_letter_code
_entity_poly.pdbx_strand_id
1 'polypeptide(L)'
;MQSDPQLLYGNRDVKKPATISGDALQVTPDSISANFILTNNSGRILLKQLFKLWDGDIASSKDNLVASFNTSFLINVERIQNETPGEGLAFLIAADLDLPPNSDGEFLGLTNVTTDGNVSNQVVAVELDTFKQDFDPDDNNIGIDINTVRSSKTESLTPHNITIAPKDPKCYNVWVDYDGVKKFLAVYIAEQVEKTGPTPFLSLIFSKIITFISSPEVK
;
A
#
# COMPACT_ATOMS: atom_id res chain seq x y z
N MET A 1 17.24 8.11 -14.97
CA MET A 1 18.48 7.49 -14.44
C MET A 1 18.11 6.12 -13.93
N GLN A 2 18.62 5.06 -14.54
CA GLN A 2 18.33 3.69 -14.14
C GLN A 2 19.34 3.33 -13.03
N SER A 3 18.84 3.17 -11.81
CA SER A 3 19.66 2.83 -10.63
C SER A 3 20.16 1.39 -10.71
N ASP A 4 21.38 1.15 -10.23
CA ASP A 4 21.99 -0.18 -10.10
C ASP A 4 21.08 -1.14 -9.31
N PRO A 5 20.67 -2.29 -9.87
CA PRO A 5 19.82 -3.27 -9.21
C PRO A 5 20.39 -3.78 -7.87
N GLN A 6 21.71 -3.86 -7.72
CA GLN A 6 22.36 -4.35 -6.49
C GLN A 6 22.21 -3.36 -5.32
N LEU A 7 22.23 -2.05 -5.60
CA LEU A 7 21.95 -1.01 -4.59
C LEU A 7 20.46 -0.96 -4.22
N LEU A 8 19.57 -1.38 -5.14
CA LEU A 8 18.13 -1.35 -4.94
C LEU A 8 17.62 -2.38 -3.90
N TYR A 9 18.36 -3.47 -3.69
CA TYR A 9 17.97 -4.56 -2.79
C TYR A 9 18.62 -4.48 -1.40
N GLY A 10 19.85 -3.96 -1.29
CA GLY A 10 20.57 -3.89 0.00
C GLY A 10 19.94 -2.93 1.03
N ASN A 11 19.24 -1.90 0.56
CA ASN A 11 18.61 -0.88 1.40
C ASN A 11 17.18 -1.24 1.87
N ARG A 12 16.79 -2.52 1.79
CA ARG A 12 15.45 -2.98 2.18
C ARG A 12 15.51 -3.86 3.43
N ASP A 13 14.56 -3.66 4.33
CA ASP A 13 14.25 -4.58 5.41
C ASP A 13 13.10 -5.46 4.96
N VAL A 14 13.31 -6.78 5.01
CA VAL A 14 12.37 -7.78 4.47
C VAL A 14 11.91 -8.66 5.63
N LYS A 15 10.64 -8.51 6.02
CA LYS A 15 10.02 -9.33 7.07
C LYS A 15 9.30 -10.50 6.43
N LYS A 16 9.72 -11.70 6.82
CA LYS A 16 9.13 -12.96 6.35
C LYS A 16 7.60 -12.96 6.57
N PRO A 17 6.83 -13.60 5.67
CA PRO A 17 7.28 -14.47 4.58
C PRO A 17 7.70 -13.72 3.30
N ALA A 18 7.77 -12.39 3.33
CA ALA A 18 8.17 -11.61 2.16
C ALA A 18 9.57 -12.02 1.65
N THR A 19 9.75 -11.94 0.33
CA THR A 19 11.02 -12.24 -0.35
C THR A 19 11.28 -11.26 -1.49
N ILE A 20 12.51 -11.27 -1.99
CA ILE A 20 12.91 -10.58 -3.21
C ILE A 20 13.34 -11.66 -4.18
N SER A 21 12.54 -11.89 -5.22
CA SER A 21 12.70 -13.00 -6.16
C SER A 21 12.09 -12.64 -7.51
N GLY A 22 12.65 -13.17 -8.61
CA GLY A 22 12.10 -12.98 -9.95
C GLY A 22 11.98 -11.51 -10.38
N ASP A 23 12.94 -10.67 -9.95
CA ASP A 23 12.93 -9.21 -10.14
C ASP A 23 11.68 -8.50 -9.58
N ALA A 24 11.09 -9.09 -8.52
CA ALA A 24 9.93 -8.55 -7.83
C ALA A 24 10.12 -8.52 -6.31
N LEU A 25 9.42 -7.58 -5.68
CA LEU A 25 9.18 -7.58 -4.24
C LEU A 25 7.93 -8.42 -3.99
N GLN A 26 8.10 -9.60 -3.41
CA GLN A 26 6.99 -10.51 -3.11
C GLN A 26 6.65 -10.35 -1.62
N VAL A 27 5.57 -9.63 -1.31
CA VAL A 27 5.17 -9.38 0.09
C VAL A 27 4.59 -10.62 0.76
N THR A 28 3.94 -11.49 -0.01
CA THR A 28 3.51 -12.84 0.38
C THR A 28 4.07 -13.84 -0.65
N PRO A 29 4.20 -15.13 -0.29
CA PRO A 29 4.76 -16.12 -1.20
C PRO A 29 3.97 -16.23 -2.50
N ASP A 30 4.70 -16.40 -3.60
CA ASP A 30 4.11 -16.67 -4.91
C ASP A 30 3.42 -18.05 -4.92
N SER A 31 2.14 -18.03 -5.32
CA SER A 31 1.24 -19.19 -5.42
C SER A 31 1.73 -20.30 -6.36
N ILE A 32 2.68 -20.01 -7.25
CA ILE A 32 3.20 -20.98 -8.25
C ILE A 32 4.12 -22.04 -7.62
N SER A 33 4.57 -21.84 -6.39
CA SER A 33 5.51 -22.76 -5.72
C SER A 33 4.84 -23.60 -4.65
N ALA A 34 4.74 -24.91 -4.87
CA ALA A 34 4.05 -25.89 -4.02
C ALA A 34 4.61 -26.06 -2.58
N ASN A 35 5.63 -25.29 -2.20
CA ASN A 35 6.32 -25.39 -0.92
C ASN A 35 5.93 -24.29 0.08
N PHE A 36 4.97 -23.41 -0.27
CA PHE A 36 4.56 -22.31 0.60
C PHE A 36 3.14 -22.50 1.13
N ILE A 37 2.96 -22.15 2.41
CA ILE A 37 1.64 -21.94 3.00
C ILE A 37 1.16 -20.60 2.45
N LEU A 38 -0.01 -20.56 1.79
CA LEU A 38 -0.53 -19.35 1.17
C LEU A 38 -1.55 -18.62 2.06
N THR A 39 -2.10 -19.30 3.05
CA THR A 39 -3.06 -18.75 4.01
C THR A 39 -2.37 -18.12 5.22
N ASN A 40 -3.02 -17.12 5.84
CA ASN A 40 -2.60 -16.51 7.11
C ASN A 40 -1.17 -15.96 7.07
N ASN A 41 -0.85 -15.27 5.97
CA ASN A 41 0.44 -14.62 5.78
C ASN A 41 0.29 -13.10 5.79
N SER A 42 1.19 -12.45 6.50
CA SER A 42 1.47 -11.03 6.34
C SER A 42 2.97 -10.85 6.21
N GLY A 43 3.43 -10.16 5.17
CA GLY A 43 4.84 -9.82 5.00
C GLY A 43 5.00 -8.34 4.71
N ARG A 44 6.21 -7.83 4.94
CA ARG A 44 6.51 -6.39 4.88
C ARG A 44 7.88 -6.17 4.28
N ILE A 45 7.98 -5.21 3.36
CA ILE A 45 9.25 -4.78 2.77
C ILE A 45 9.33 -3.26 2.88
N LEU A 46 10.21 -2.75 3.72
CA LEU A 46 10.41 -1.31 3.94
C LEU A 46 11.82 -0.88 3.56
N LEU A 47 11.98 0.41 3.21
CA LEU A 47 13.30 1.00 3.06
C LEU A 47 13.94 1.17 4.44
N LYS A 48 15.20 0.76 4.58
CA LYS A 48 15.98 0.98 5.82
C LYS A 48 16.32 2.45 6.04
N GLN A 49 16.37 3.21 4.96
CA GLN A 49 16.54 4.66 5.03
C GLN A 49 15.26 5.32 5.55
N LEU A 50 15.40 6.04 6.67
CA LEU A 50 14.32 6.84 7.24
C LEU A 50 14.11 8.14 6.46
N PHE A 51 12.86 8.55 6.34
CA PHE A 51 12.46 9.82 5.72
C PHE A 51 11.84 10.71 6.79
N LYS A 52 12.33 11.95 6.91
CA LYS A 52 11.74 12.95 7.80
C LYS A 52 10.54 13.58 7.08
N LEU A 53 9.33 13.25 7.54
CA LEU A 53 8.08 13.72 6.91
C LEU A 53 7.60 15.08 7.44
N TRP A 54 8.08 15.52 8.60
CA TRP A 54 7.82 16.85 9.11
C TRP A 54 8.97 17.38 9.98
N ASP A 55 9.06 18.69 10.09
CA ASP A 55 9.95 19.42 10.99
C ASP A 55 9.17 20.53 11.69
N GLY A 56 9.15 20.53 13.02
CA GLY A 56 8.39 21.48 13.82
C GLY A 56 7.98 20.91 15.17
N ASP A 57 7.55 21.80 16.07
CA ASP A 57 7.09 21.41 17.40
C ASP A 57 5.59 21.07 17.36
N ILE A 58 5.26 19.83 17.72
CA ILE A 58 3.87 19.31 17.82
C ILE A 58 3.03 20.18 18.78
N ALA A 59 3.67 20.92 19.70
CA ALA A 59 3.03 21.85 20.62
C ALA A 59 2.77 23.26 20.04
N SER A 60 3.44 23.66 18.95
CA SER A 60 3.24 24.98 18.33
C SER A 60 2.46 24.87 17.02
N SER A 61 1.27 25.47 16.96
CA SER A 61 0.41 25.52 15.76
C SER A 61 0.92 26.42 14.63
N LYS A 62 2.15 26.93 14.74
CA LYS A 62 2.80 27.78 13.75
C LYS A 62 4.15 27.14 13.41
N ASP A 63 4.41 26.97 12.12
CA ASP A 63 5.70 26.57 11.54
C ASP A 63 6.03 25.06 11.49
N ASN A 64 5.04 24.18 11.44
CA ASN A 64 5.30 22.78 11.04
C ASN A 64 5.54 22.71 9.52
N LEU A 65 6.79 22.47 9.12
CA LEU A 65 7.16 22.14 7.76
C LEU A 65 6.82 20.67 7.52
N VAL A 66 5.89 20.40 6.59
CA VAL A 66 5.52 19.04 6.21
C VAL A 66 6.08 18.76 4.82
N ALA A 67 6.73 17.62 4.66
CA ALA A 67 7.30 17.20 3.39
C ALA A 67 6.20 16.82 2.39
N SER A 68 6.39 17.21 1.14
CA SER A 68 5.66 16.62 0.01
C SER A 68 6.44 15.43 -0.53
N PHE A 69 5.75 14.38 -0.94
CA PHE A 69 6.38 13.22 -1.57
C PHE A 69 5.47 12.65 -2.66
N ASN A 70 6.08 11.94 -3.59
CA ASN A 70 5.36 11.06 -4.49
C ASN A 70 6.05 9.70 -4.55
N THR A 71 5.27 8.68 -4.87
CA THR A 71 5.78 7.35 -5.19
C THR A 71 4.90 6.74 -6.27
N SER A 72 5.48 5.84 -7.05
CA SER A 72 4.74 5.01 -7.99
C SER A 72 5.31 3.61 -8.03
N PHE A 73 4.44 2.63 -8.16
CA PHE A 73 4.83 1.22 -8.19
C PHE A 73 3.88 0.43 -9.08
N LEU A 74 4.42 -0.60 -9.71
CA LEU A 74 3.67 -1.57 -10.51
C LEU A 74 3.32 -2.76 -9.62
N ILE A 75 2.05 -3.12 -9.56
CA ILE A 75 1.56 -4.28 -8.84
C ILE A 75 1.02 -5.32 -9.82
N ASN A 76 1.07 -6.56 -9.39
CA ASN A 76 0.34 -7.68 -9.97
C ASN A 76 -0.07 -8.57 -8.79
N VAL A 77 -1.36 -8.80 -8.64
CA VAL A 77 -1.93 -9.66 -7.59
C VAL A 77 -2.50 -10.88 -8.26
N GLU A 78 -1.82 -12.02 -8.07
CA GLU A 78 -2.25 -13.30 -8.57
C GLU A 78 -3.07 -14.03 -7.50
N ARG A 79 -4.13 -14.70 -7.94
CA ARG A 79 -4.92 -15.58 -7.08
C ARG A 79 -4.96 -16.99 -7.65
N ILE A 80 -5.10 -17.97 -6.77
CA ILE A 80 -5.33 -19.35 -7.19
C ILE A 80 -6.63 -19.41 -7.99
N GLN A 81 -6.62 -20.15 -9.11
CA GLN A 81 -7.78 -20.29 -9.95
C GLN A 81 -8.94 -20.90 -9.17
N ASN A 82 -10.11 -20.25 -9.24
CA ASN A 82 -11.35 -20.61 -8.54
C ASN A 82 -11.37 -20.39 -7.02
N GLU A 83 -10.31 -19.85 -6.41
CA GLU A 83 -10.33 -19.41 -5.01
C GLU A 83 -10.78 -17.95 -4.90
N THR A 84 -11.24 -17.54 -3.72
CA THR A 84 -11.50 -16.13 -3.40
C THR A 84 -10.18 -15.41 -3.17
N PRO A 85 -9.89 -14.27 -3.84
CA PRO A 85 -8.70 -13.48 -3.52
C PRO A 85 -8.80 -12.92 -2.10
N GLY A 86 -7.65 -12.72 -1.47
CA GLY A 86 -7.56 -12.08 -0.17
C GLY A 86 -6.12 -12.11 0.35
N GLU A 87 -5.70 -11.13 1.14
CA GLU A 87 -6.53 -10.05 1.72
C GLU A 87 -6.33 -8.73 0.97
N GLY A 88 -5.08 -8.39 0.63
CA GLY A 88 -4.77 -7.19 -0.15
C GLY A 88 -3.28 -6.85 -0.14
N LEU A 89 -2.96 -5.63 -0.55
CA LEU A 89 -1.62 -5.05 -0.56
C LEU A 89 -1.70 -3.59 -0.12
N ALA A 90 -0.68 -3.07 0.57
CA ALA A 90 -0.64 -1.65 0.92
C ALA A 90 0.72 -1.00 0.64
N PHE A 91 0.69 0.27 0.22
CA PHE A 91 1.83 1.17 0.38
C PHE A 91 1.81 1.70 1.82
N LEU A 92 2.92 1.54 2.54
CA LEU A 92 3.00 1.80 3.97
C LEU A 92 4.02 2.89 4.31
N ILE A 93 3.60 3.82 5.16
CA ILE A 93 4.45 4.71 5.96
C ILE A 93 4.33 4.26 7.42
N ALA A 94 5.45 3.91 8.04
CA ALA A 94 5.49 3.43 9.42
C ALA A 94 6.62 4.11 10.20
N ALA A 95 6.44 4.21 11.52
CA ALA A 95 7.45 4.75 12.43
C ALA A 95 8.62 3.79 12.70
N ASP A 96 8.42 2.49 12.47
CA ASP A 96 9.42 1.44 12.62
C ASP A 96 9.40 0.45 11.45
N LEU A 97 10.35 -0.48 11.46
CA LEU A 97 10.51 -1.50 10.42
C LEU A 97 9.76 -2.80 10.75
N ASP A 98 9.20 -2.94 11.95
CA ASP A 98 8.73 -4.21 12.46
C ASP A 98 7.40 -4.60 11.82
N LEU A 99 7.19 -5.91 11.63
CA LEU A 99 5.90 -6.44 11.21
C LEU A 99 5.10 -6.76 12.50
N PRO A 100 3.89 -6.22 12.68
CA PRO A 100 3.09 -6.56 13.84
C PRO A 100 2.83 -8.07 13.91
N PRO A 101 2.84 -8.69 15.10
CA PRO A 101 2.53 -10.11 15.22
C PRO A 101 1.03 -10.35 14.95
N ASN A 102 0.71 -11.48 14.31
CA ASN A 102 -0.66 -11.89 13.98
C ASN A 102 -1.43 -10.80 13.22
N SER A 103 -0.77 -10.23 12.21
CA SER A 103 -1.28 -9.16 11.37
C SER A 103 -1.76 -9.64 10.00
N ASP A 104 -1.93 -10.94 9.82
CA ASP A 104 -2.57 -11.51 8.63
C ASP A 104 -4.09 -11.27 8.63
N GLY A 105 -4.77 -11.65 7.55
CA GLY A 105 -6.20 -11.43 7.43
C GLY A 105 -6.54 -9.95 7.18
N GLU A 106 -7.65 -9.54 7.77
CA GLU A 106 -8.17 -8.15 7.79
C GLU A 106 -7.15 -7.09 8.22
N PHE A 107 -6.05 -7.48 8.88
CA PHE A 107 -5.05 -6.54 9.38
C PHE A 107 -3.98 -6.14 8.35
N LEU A 108 -3.95 -6.78 7.16
CA LEU A 108 -3.09 -6.44 6.01
C LEU A 108 -1.58 -6.30 6.29
N GLY A 109 -1.08 -6.85 7.40
CA GLY A 109 0.28 -6.63 7.86
C GLY A 109 0.53 -5.22 8.40
N LEU A 110 -0.51 -4.43 8.66
CA LEU A 110 -0.48 -3.03 9.10
C LEU A 110 -0.60 -2.90 10.62
N THR A 111 -1.60 -3.58 11.19
CA THR A 111 -1.94 -3.56 12.62
C THR A 111 -2.16 -4.99 13.14
N ASN A 112 -2.75 -5.13 14.31
CA ASN A 112 -3.31 -6.39 14.80
C ASN A 112 -4.47 -6.09 15.76
N VAL A 113 -5.11 -7.13 16.29
CA VAL A 113 -6.24 -7.03 17.23
C VAL A 113 -6.01 -6.09 18.43
N THR A 114 -4.75 -5.89 18.86
CA THR A 114 -4.42 -5.03 20.01
C THR A 114 -3.97 -3.63 19.64
N THR A 115 -3.48 -3.43 18.41
CA THR A 115 -2.91 -2.16 17.96
C THR A 115 -3.80 -1.42 16.98
N ASP A 116 -4.83 -2.06 16.42
CA ASP A 116 -5.75 -1.42 15.49
C ASP A 116 -6.53 -0.27 16.16
N GLY A 117 -6.52 0.91 15.52
CA GLY A 117 -7.09 2.15 16.05
C GLY A 117 -6.24 2.86 17.10
N ASN A 118 -5.10 2.31 17.51
CA ASN A 118 -4.21 2.95 18.46
C ASN A 118 -3.23 3.88 17.75
N VAL A 119 -3.34 5.19 18.01
CA VAL A 119 -2.45 6.24 17.46
C VAL A 119 -0.95 6.00 17.70
N SER A 120 -0.60 5.17 18.69
CA SER A 120 0.80 4.83 18.99
C SER A 120 1.42 3.88 17.96
N ASN A 121 0.62 3.21 17.11
CA ASN A 121 1.15 2.37 16.04
C ASN A 121 1.75 3.19 14.88
N GLN A 122 1.33 4.45 14.73
CA GLN A 122 1.87 5.44 13.79
C GLN A 122 1.97 4.89 12.35
N VAL A 123 0.92 4.20 11.89
CA VAL A 123 0.84 3.70 10.52
C VAL A 123 -0.07 4.57 9.67
N VAL A 124 0.39 4.91 8.48
CA VAL A 124 -0.42 5.48 7.40
C VAL A 124 -0.24 4.60 6.18
N ALA A 125 -1.34 4.14 5.60
CA ALA A 125 -1.27 3.27 4.43
C ALA A 125 -2.25 3.69 3.33
N VAL A 126 -1.87 3.35 2.10
CA VAL A 126 -2.79 3.29 0.97
C VAL A 126 -3.00 1.82 0.67
N GLU A 127 -4.15 1.28 1.08
CA GLU A 127 -4.51 -0.12 0.87
C GLU A 127 -5.15 -0.34 -0.51
N LEU A 128 -4.89 -1.51 -1.08
CA LEU A 128 -5.59 -2.09 -2.21
C LEU A 128 -6.21 -3.38 -1.70
N ASP A 129 -7.47 -3.27 -1.32
CA ASP A 129 -8.25 -4.32 -0.65
C ASP A 129 -8.94 -5.22 -1.69
N THR A 130 -8.80 -6.53 -1.49
CA THR A 130 -9.32 -7.58 -2.38
C THR A 130 -10.31 -8.52 -1.70
N PHE A 131 -10.63 -8.27 -0.43
CA PHE A 131 -11.51 -9.11 0.36
C PHE A 131 -12.34 -8.27 1.30
N LYS A 132 -13.66 -8.45 1.26
CA LYS A 132 -14.57 -7.59 2.02
C LYS A 132 -14.68 -8.01 3.50
N GLN A 133 -14.38 -7.10 4.41
CA GLN A 133 -14.79 -7.13 5.82
C GLN A 133 -16.11 -6.34 6.03
N ASP A 134 -16.66 -6.41 7.24
CA ASP A 134 -17.91 -5.69 7.59
C ASP A 134 -17.81 -4.16 7.47
N PHE A 135 -16.59 -3.62 7.44
CA PHE A 135 -16.34 -2.18 7.31
C PHE A 135 -16.05 -1.71 5.89
N ASP A 136 -15.89 -2.63 4.94
CA ASP A 136 -15.54 -2.29 3.57
C ASP A 136 -16.78 -2.11 2.69
N PRO A 137 -16.69 -1.23 1.68
CA PRO A 137 -17.80 -1.02 0.75
C PRO A 137 -18.03 -2.27 -0.13
N ASP A 138 -16.96 -2.88 -0.61
CA ASP A 138 -16.91 -4.07 -1.46
C ASP A 138 -15.57 -4.80 -1.31
N ASP A 139 -15.33 -5.84 -2.10
CA ASP A 139 -14.13 -6.68 -2.12
C ASP A 139 -13.08 -6.23 -3.15
N ASN A 140 -13.13 -4.96 -3.59
CA ASN A 140 -12.24 -4.44 -4.64
C ASN A 140 -12.13 -2.92 -4.54
N ASN A 141 -11.49 -2.44 -3.48
CA ASN A 141 -11.41 -1.03 -3.18
C ASN A 141 -9.97 -0.56 -2.93
N ILE A 142 -9.79 0.76 -3.00
CA ILE A 142 -8.58 1.43 -2.54
C ILE A 142 -8.96 2.26 -1.32
N GLY A 143 -8.04 2.35 -0.36
CA GLY A 143 -8.32 2.95 0.94
C GLY A 143 -7.17 3.81 1.47
N ILE A 144 -7.48 4.67 2.44
CA ILE A 144 -6.49 5.45 3.20
C ILE A 144 -6.66 5.15 4.68
N ASP A 145 -5.70 4.41 5.19
CA ASP A 145 -5.65 3.94 6.56
C ASP A 145 -4.81 4.87 7.41
N ILE A 146 -5.32 5.22 8.58
CA ILE A 146 -4.63 6.07 9.55
C ILE A 146 -4.78 5.41 10.91
N ASN A 147 -3.71 4.73 11.34
CA ASN A 147 -3.62 3.98 12.58
C ASN A 147 -4.63 2.82 12.74
N THR A 148 -5.45 2.52 11.73
CA THR A 148 -6.42 1.41 11.71
C THR A 148 -6.62 0.94 10.28
N VAL A 149 -6.95 -0.33 10.10
CA VAL A 149 -7.39 -0.90 8.80
C VAL A 149 -8.78 -0.45 8.37
N ARG A 150 -9.49 0.30 9.21
CA ARG A 150 -10.75 0.95 8.81
C ARG A 150 -10.42 2.25 8.10
N SER A 151 -10.38 2.17 6.77
CA SER A 151 -10.14 3.30 5.88
C SER A 151 -10.89 4.57 6.27
N SER A 152 -10.15 5.67 6.44
CA SER A 152 -10.71 7.01 6.62
C SER A 152 -11.42 7.52 5.37
N LYS A 153 -10.98 7.03 4.21
CA LYS A 153 -11.57 7.28 2.90
C LYS A 153 -11.32 6.05 2.03
N THR A 154 -12.39 5.54 1.42
CA THR A 154 -12.36 4.39 0.50
C THR A 154 -13.08 4.76 -0.79
N GLU A 155 -12.74 4.06 -1.87
CA GLU A 155 -13.37 4.15 -3.18
C GLU A 155 -13.28 2.79 -3.86
N SER A 156 -14.43 2.29 -4.30
CA SER A 156 -14.52 1.02 -5.02
C SER A 156 -13.90 1.17 -6.41
N LEU A 157 -13.09 0.20 -6.84
CA LEU A 157 -12.46 0.18 -8.16
C LEU A 157 -13.38 -0.38 -9.25
N THR A 158 -14.49 -1.02 -8.87
CA THR A 158 -15.44 -1.66 -9.79
C THR A 158 -16.03 -0.68 -10.83
N PRO A 159 -16.54 0.53 -10.47
CA PRO A 159 -16.98 1.56 -11.42
C PRO A 159 -15.88 2.04 -12.38
N HIS A 160 -14.61 1.83 -12.05
CA HIS A 160 -13.46 2.23 -12.85
C HIS A 160 -13.00 1.13 -13.82
N ASN A 161 -13.70 -0.01 -13.89
CA ASN A 161 -13.30 -1.19 -14.66
C ASN A 161 -11.91 -1.73 -14.27
N ILE A 162 -11.55 -1.59 -13.00
CA ILE A 162 -10.30 -2.10 -12.43
C ILE A 162 -10.65 -3.18 -11.42
N THR A 163 -9.94 -4.31 -11.49
CA THR A 163 -10.06 -5.42 -10.54
C THR A 163 -8.66 -5.77 -10.09
N ILE A 164 -8.35 -5.63 -8.80
CA ILE A 164 -6.97 -5.80 -8.29
C ILE A 164 -6.47 -7.23 -8.49
N ALA A 165 -7.29 -8.23 -8.16
CA ALA A 165 -6.98 -9.66 -8.26
C ALA A 165 -7.91 -10.40 -9.25
N PRO A 166 -7.81 -10.11 -10.57
CA PRO A 166 -8.65 -10.73 -11.58
C PRO A 166 -8.30 -12.22 -11.78
N LYS A 167 -9.15 -12.96 -12.51
CA LYS A 167 -8.87 -14.37 -12.86
C LYS A 167 -7.62 -14.52 -13.75
N ASP A 168 -7.47 -13.60 -14.70
CA ASP A 168 -6.31 -13.49 -15.57
C ASP A 168 -5.46 -12.32 -15.03
N PRO A 169 -4.29 -12.57 -14.42
CA PRO A 169 -3.52 -11.54 -13.75
C PRO A 169 -3.22 -10.33 -14.62
N LYS A 170 -3.42 -9.14 -14.05
CA LYS A 170 -3.16 -7.85 -14.70
C LYS A 170 -2.12 -7.07 -13.92
N CYS A 171 -1.43 -6.18 -14.62
CA CYS A 171 -0.51 -5.24 -14.00
C CYS A 171 -1.19 -3.89 -13.84
N TYR A 172 -1.08 -3.29 -12.65
CA TYR A 172 -1.60 -1.95 -12.37
C TYR A 172 -0.48 -1.05 -11.86
N ASN A 173 -0.35 0.13 -12.43
CA ASN A 173 0.47 1.17 -11.80
C ASN A 173 -0.37 1.90 -10.79
N VAL A 174 0.21 2.15 -9.62
CA VAL A 174 -0.35 2.98 -8.56
C VAL A 174 0.57 4.19 -8.39
N TRP A 175 -0.01 5.37 -8.25
CA TRP A 175 0.69 6.60 -7.89
C TRP A 175 0.09 7.16 -6.62
N VAL A 176 0.95 7.53 -5.68
CA VAL A 176 0.59 8.21 -4.44
C VAL A 176 1.31 9.55 -4.43
N ASP A 177 0.56 10.63 -4.39
CA ASP A 177 1.09 12.01 -4.41
C ASP A 177 0.57 12.76 -3.19
N TYR A 178 1.48 13.18 -2.31
CA TYR A 178 1.18 13.93 -1.10
C TYR A 178 1.76 15.34 -1.19
N ASP A 179 0.86 16.33 -1.16
CA ASP A 179 1.21 17.74 -1.02
C ASP A 179 1.19 18.11 0.47
N GLY A 180 2.38 18.23 1.07
CA GLY A 180 2.54 18.55 2.50
C GLY A 180 2.07 19.94 2.89
N VAL A 181 2.04 20.89 1.95
CA VAL A 181 1.54 22.26 2.19
C VAL A 181 0.02 22.25 2.24
N LYS A 182 -0.62 21.59 1.27
CA LYS A 182 -2.09 21.46 1.23
C LYS A 182 -2.64 20.36 2.13
N LYS A 183 -1.76 19.52 2.69
CA LYS A 183 -2.11 18.31 3.45
C LYS A 183 -3.02 17.39 2.64
N PHE A 184 -2.67 17.19 1.39
CA PHE A 184 -3.53 16.59 0.39
C PHE A 184 -2.89 15.34 -0.20
N LEU A 185 -3.53 14.19 0.00
CA LEU A 185 -3.13 12.93 -0.63
C LEU A 185 -4.03 12.65 -1.82
N ALA A 186 -3.43 12.39 -2.98
CA ALA A 186 -4.11 11.90 -4.17
C ALA A 186 -3.54 10.54 -4.56
N VAL A 187 -4.44 9.62 -4.86
CA VAL A 187 -4.08 8.27 -5.31
C VAL A 187 -4.71 7.99 -6.67
N TYR A 188 -3.89 7.42 -7.55
CA TYR A 188 -4.26 7.09 -8.92
C TYR A 188 -3.90 5.64 -9.20
N ILE A 189 -4.72 4.94 -9.97
CA ILE A 189 -4.41 3.60 -10.48
C ILE A 189 -4.80 3.49 -11.95
N ALA A 190 -4.01 2.76 -12.74
CA ALA A 190 -4.32 2.44 -14.12
C ALA A 190 -3.69 1.11 -14.53
N GLU A 191 -4.38 0.40 -15.43
CA GLU A 191 -3.85 -0.81 -16.04
C GLU A 191 -2.60 -0.50 -16.88
N GLN A 192 -1.54 -1.29 -16.69
CA GLN A 192 -0.40 -1.36 -17.59
C GLN A 192 -0.51 -2.64 -18.40
N VAL A 193 -0.75 -2.50 -19.71
CA VAL A 193 -1.07 -3.63 -20.60
C VAL A 193 0.02 -4.73 -20.57
N GLU A 194 1.29 -4.33 -20.48
CA GLU A 194 2.42 -5.26 -20.42
C GLU A 194 3.29 -4.94 -19.22
N LYS A 195 3.80 -5.96 -18.52
CA LYS A 195 4.71 -5.78 -17.36
C LYS A 195 5.93 -4.89 -17.68
N THR A 196 6.46 -4.98 -18.90
CA THR A 196 7.60 -4.20 -19.40
C THR A 196 7.18 -3.06 -20.34
N GLY A 197 5.88 -2.80 -20.47
CA GLY A 197 5.34 -1.73 -21.30
C GLY A 197 5.60 -0.33 -20.71
N PRO A 198 5.29 0.73 -21.47
CA PRO A 198 5.42 2.09 -20.98
C PRO A 198 4.45 2.34 -19.82
N THR A 199 4.93 2.99 -18.77
CA THR A 199 4.11 3.49 -17.68
C THR A 199 3.06 4.48 -18.23
N PRO A 200 1.75 4.30 -17.95
CA PRO A 200 0.71 5.21 -18.42
C PRO A 200 0.93 6.66 -17.97
N PHE A 201 0.61 7.64 -18.83
CA PHE A 201 0.75 9.07 -18.51
C PHE A 201 -0.39 9.59 -17.63
N LEU A 202 -0.04 10.18 -16.47
CA LEU A 202 -0.97 10.70 -15.44
C LEU A 202 -2.07 11.65 -15.97
N SER A 203 -1.88 12.29 -17.12
CA SER A 203 -2.80 13.28 -17.68
C SER A 203 -3.84 12.72 -18.68
N LEU A 204 -3.75 11.44 -19.07
CA LEU A 204 -4.54 10.92 -20.21
C LEU A 204 -5.58 9.86 -19.86
N ILE A 205 -5.57 9.25 -18.66
CA ILE A 205 -6.36 8.02 -18.40
C ILE A 205 -7.05 7.98 -17.02
N PHE A 206 -6.84 8.95 -16.12
CA PHE A 206 -7.14 8.72 -14.71
C PHE A 206 -8.53 9.15 -14.27
N SER A 207 -9.22 8.22 -13.63
CA SER A 207 -10.13 8.59 -12.55
C SER A 207 -9.25 8.97 -11.37
N LYS A 208 -9.32 10.21 -10.88
CA LYS A 208 -8.79 10.54 -9.55
C LYS A 208 -9.67 9.77 -8.55
N ILE A 209 -9.10 8.78 -7.88
CA ILE A 209 -9.93 7.79 -7.18
C ILE A 209 -10.19 8.25 -5.76
N ILE A 210 -9.13 8.60 -5.03
CA ILE A 210 -9.26 9.11 -3.67
C ILE A 210 -8.55 10.44 -3.49
N THR A 211 -9.20 11.30 -2.72
CA THR A 211 -8.64 12.54 -2.20
C THR A 211 -8.86 12.60 -0.70
N PHE A 212 -7.79 12.84 0.04
CA PHE A 212 -7.85 13.04 1.48
C PHE A 212 -7.18 14.35 1.86
N ILE A 213 -7.87 15.15 2.65
CA ILE A 213 -7.30 16.32 3.33
C ILE A 213 -7.13 15.91 4.77
N SER A 214 -5.89 15.85 5.27
CA SER A 214 -5.70 15.51 6.68
C SER A 214 -6.22 16.64 7.56
N SER A 215 -7.09 16.29 8.50
CA SER A 215 -7.47 17.18 9.60
C SER A 215 -6.21 17.58 10.38
N PRO A 216 -6.13 18.79 10.95
CA PRO A 216 -5.04 19.17 11.87
C PRO A 216 -4.86 18.24 13.09
N GLU A 217 -5.77 17.28 13.29
CA GLU A 217 -5.74 16.28 14.36
C GLU A 217 -5.00 14.98 14.01
N VAL A 218 -4.62 14.77 12.75
CA VAL A 218 -3.68 13.67 12.40
C VAL A 218 -2.27 14.14 12.78
N LYS A 219 -1.90 13.81 14.02
CA LYS A 219 -0.61 14.10 14.65
C LYS A 219 0.27 12.86 14.67
#